data_AF-A0A8T5VN70-F1
#
_entry.id   AF-A0A8T5VN70-F1
#
_cell.length_a   1.000
_cell.length_b   1.000
_cell.length_c   1.000
_cell.angle_alpha   90.00
_cell.angle_beta   90.00
_cell.angle_gamma   90.00
#
_symmetry.space_group_name_H-M   'P 1'
#
loop_
_entity.id
_entity.type
_entity.pdbx_description
1 polymer ?
#
loop_
_entity_poly.entity_id
_entity_poly.type
_entity_poly.pdbx_seq_one_letter_code
_entity_poly.pdbx_strand_id
1 'polypeptide(L)'
;MSDAQAATRKRAPRKTQFNLAERERLRAALRNYMQENRIGVPALQLRIAEGTDRSPDLLPLKTLQRFLADCGRTNDAFLQPCFQFAQSLPSTGRSDDFARELAGYFGLLAAGEGGTPRSAPVRFAGRYKVSAKRRERKVRVFEGDETEFALGYSTCTVQGNEQARFSFREDVFNPGMVDPVPASGARHSFEGALLFFDPLVFVVAKNLLTRLPRAYWLREFEGGTLMGYGMEAAFLHETDTARPYSNPVDFSFERIHEEATS
;
A
#
# COMPACT_ATOMS: atom_id res chain seq x y z
N MET A 1 20.44 10.61 53.04
CA MET A 1 19.12 9.97 53.04
C MET A 1 18.10 10.97 52.49
N SER A 2 17.31 10.53 51.50
CA SER A 2 16.08 11.13 50.92
C SER A 2 16.24 12.46 50.16
N ASP A 3 16.33 12.45 48.83
CA ASP A 3 15.24 12.43 47.81
C ASP A 3 14.32 13.66 47.91
N ALA A 4 14.46 14.68 47.05
CA ALA A 4 14.07 14.77 45.64
C ALA A 4 12.54 14.87 45.43
N GLN A 5 12.04 16.07 45.09
CA GLN A 5 10.77 16.25 44.38
C GLN A 5 10.73 17.61 43.65
N ALA A 6 11.48 17.68 42.53
CA ALA A 6 11.22 18.66 41.48
C ALA A 6 10.04 18.14 40.63
N ALA A 7 8.85 18.67 40.87
CA ALA A 7 7.64 18.35 40.11
C ALA A 7 7.72 18.94 38.69
N THR A 8 8.42 18.24 37.80
CA THR A 8 8.39 18.49 36.36
C THR A 8 7.06 17.94 35.84
N ARG A 9 6.05 18.81 35.67
CA ARG A 9 4.80 18.44 34.99
C ARG A 9 5.11 18.03 33.54
N LYS A 10 5.29 16.73 33.30
CA LYS A 10 5.31 16.12 31.96
C LYS A 10 3.99 16.47 31.26
N ARG A 11 4.03 17.38 30.29
CA ARG A 11 2.93 17.54 29.32
C ARG A 11 2.80 16.22 28.56
N ALA A 12 1.64 15.58 28.69
CA ALA A 12 1.31 14.38 27.92
C ALA A 12 1.44 14.67 26.41
N PRO A 13 2.00 13.74 25.61
CA PRO A 13 2.08 13.92 24.17
C PRO A 13 0.66 13.94 23.59
N ARG A 14 0.27 15.04 22.93
CA ARG A 14 -0.98 15.10 22.18
C ARG A 14 -0.90 14.12 21.02
N LYS A 15 -1.63 13.00 21.12
CA LYS A 15 -1.95 12.10 20.00
C LYS A 15 -2.85 12.84 19.00
N THR A 16 -2.26 13.53 18.03
CA THR A 16 -2.93 13.84 16.75
C THR A 16 -2.58 12.71 15.77
N GLN A 17 -3.58 11.98 15.31
CA GLN A 17 -3.45 10.67 14.67
C GLN A 17 -3.49 10.73 13.14
N PHE A 18 -3.93 11.83 12.53
CA PHE A 18 -3.88 12.03 11.08
C PHE A 18 -3.10 13.29 10.71
N ASN A 19 -2.00 13.14 9.96
CA ASN A 19 -1.27 14.25 9.36
C ASN A 19 -2.04 14.83 8.16
N LEU A 20 -1.60 15.99 7.66
CA LEU A 20 -2.26 16.67 6.54
C LEU A 20 -2.33 15.78 5.28
N ALA A 21 -1.27 15.04 4.97
CA ALA A 21 -1.23 14.11 3.84
C ALA A 21 -2.30 13.02 3.98
N GLU A 22 -2.42 12.42 5.17
CA GLU A 22 -3.42 11.38 5.47
C GLU A 22 -4.85 11.91 5.34
N ARG A 23 -5.09 13.16 5.71
CA ARG A 23 -6.38 13.82 5.54
C ARG A 23 -6.72 14.06 4.06
N GLU A 24 -5.77 14.53 3.26
CA GLU A 24 -5.95 14.69 1.80
C GLU A 24 -6.24 13.35 1.12
N ARG A 25 -5.45 12.33 1.48
CA ARG A 25 -5.62 10.95 0.99
C ARG A 25 -7.02 10.42 1.26
N LEU A 26 -7.49 10.61 2.49
CA LEU A 26 -8.81 10.16 2.90
C LEU A 26 -9.93 10.90 2.15
N ARG A 27 -9.80 12.23 1.95
CA ARG A 27 -10.77 12.98 1.13
C ARG A 27 -10.84 12.45 -0.30
N ALA A 28 -9.69 12.24 -0.94
CA ALA A 28 -9.63 11.76 -2.31
C ALA A 28 -10.32 10.40 -2.45
N ALA A 29 -10.05 9.47 -1.55
CA ALA A 29 -10.69 8.15 -1.53
C ALA A 29 -12.22 8.23 -1.42
N LEU A 30 -12.73 9.05 -0.49
CA LEU A 30 -14.17 9.21 -0.29
C LEU A 30 -14.85 9.88 -1.49
N ARG A 31 -14.23 10.91 -2.08
CA ARG A 31 -14.74 11.57 -3.30
C ARG A 31 -14.79 10.60 -4.48
N ASN A 32 -13.77 9.77 -4.64
CA ASN A 32 -13.73 8.75 -5.69
C ASN A 32 -14.83 7.70 -5.50
N TYR A 33 -15.00 7.18 -4.28
CA TYR A 33 -16.10 6.25 -3.98
C TYR A 33 -17.47 6.86 -4.30
N MET A 34 -17.67 8.14 -3.97
CA MET A 34 -18.89 8.87 -4.32
C MET A 34 -19.12 8.96 -5.83
N GLN A 35 -18.05 9.24 -6.60
CA GLN A 35 -18.12 9.32 -8.06
C GLN A 35 -18.42 7.95 -8.70
N GLU A 36 -17.69 6.91 -8.28
CA GLU A 36 -17.85 5.55 -8.79
C GLU A 36 -19.26 5.00 -8.53
N ASN A 37 -19.83 5.29 -7.36
CA ASN A 37 -21.16 4.82 -6.97
C ASN A 37 -22.29 5.81 -7.29
N ARG A 38 -21.95 7.00 -7.84
CA ARG A 38 -22.90 8.09 -8.14
C ARG A 38 -23.76 8.50 -6.94
N ILE A 39 -23.15 8.59 -5.77
CA ILE A 39 -23.83 8.92 -4.51
C ILE A 39 -23.41 10.29 -3.97
N GLY A 40 -24.34 10.95 -3.27
CA GLY A 40 -24.08 12.19 -2.53
C GLY A 40 -23.52 11.96 -1.12
N VAL A 41 -23.10 13.05 -0.46
CA VAL A 41 -22.53 13.00 0.90
C VAL A 41 -23.45 12.35 1.95
N PRO A 42 -24.79 12.57 1.95
CA PRO A 42 -25.70 11.89 2.89
C PRO A 42 -25.70 10.36 2.71
N ALA A 43 -25.68 9.89 1.46
CA ALA A 43 -25.59 8.46 1.17
C ALA A 43 -24.20 7.90 1.54
N LEU A 44 -23.12 8.65 1.34
CA LEU A 44 -21.79 8.26 1.80
C LEU A 44 -21.74 8.08 3.33
N GLN A 45 -22.38 8.96 4.10
CA GLN A 45 -22.46 8.86 5.55
C GLN A 45 -23.11 7.54 6.00
N LEU A 46 -24.23 7.16 5.36
CA LEU A 46 -24.90 5.88 5.62
C LEU A 46 -24.00 4.69 5.26
N ARG A 47 -23.30 4.75 4.13
CA ARG A 47 -22.37 3.69 3.71
C ARG A 47 -21.19 3.52 4.67
N ILE A 48 -20.65 4.62 5.20
CA ILE A 48 -19.59 4.58 6.21
C ILE A 48 -20.14 3.96 7.51
N ALA A 49 -21.35 4.33 7.92
CA ALA A 49 -22.00 3.79 9.11
C ALA A 49 -22.25 2.28 8.99
N GLU A 50 -22.86 1.85 7.89
CA GLU A 50 -23.05 0.43 7.54
C GLU A 50 -21.72 -0.33 7.49
N GLY A 51 -20.72 0.21 6.78
CA GLY A 51 -19.43 -0.43 6.58
C GLY A 51 -18.51 -0.45 7.80
N THR A 52 -18.88 0.23 8.90
CA THR A 52 -18.13 0.24 10.16
C THR A 52 -18.93 -0.27 11.35
N ASP A 53 -20.15 -0.78 11.12
CA ASP A 53 -21.11 -1.22 12.15
C ASP A 53 -21.33 -0.16 13.24
N ARG A 54 -21.61 1.07 12.82
CA ARG A 54 -21.73 2.24 13.69
C ARG A 54 -22.99 3.03 13.40
N SER A 55 -23.48 3.78 14.38
CA SER A 55 -24.56 4.74 14.15
C SER A 55 -24.11 5.86 13.19
N PRO A 56 -24.95 6.26 12.21
CA PRO A 56 -24.72 7.42 11.35
C PRO A 56 -24.44 8.72 12.11
N ASP A 57 -24.93 8.84 13.35
CA ASP A 57 -24.78 10.03 14.19
C ASP A 57 -23.33 10.26 14.65
N LEU A 58 -22.50 9.21 14.63
CA LEU A 58 -21.08 9.31 14.98
C LEU A 58 -20.26 10.12 13.97
N LEU A 59 -20.76 10.27 12.74
CA LEU A 59 -20.15 11.08 11.70
C LEU A 59 -21.14 12.17 11.26
N PRO A 60 -21.20 13.33 11.94
CA PRO A 60 -22.17 14.35 11.60
C PRO A 60 -22.05 14.82 10.15
N LEU A 61 -23.17 14.89 9.43
CA LEU A 61 -23.21 15.21 8.00
C LEU A 61 -22.46 16.52 7.67
N LYS A 62 -22.68 17.58 8.47
CA LYS A 62 -21.98 18.86 8.28
C LYS A 62 -20.47 18.73 8.47
N THR A 63 -20.02 17.85 9.35
CA THR A 63 -18.58 17.58 9.56
C THR A 63 -17.99 16.85 8.37
N LEU A 64 -18.69 15.83 7.84
CA LEU A 64 -18.26 15.13 6.64
C LEU A 64 -18.23 16.05 5.41
N GLN A 65 -19.26 16.88 5.23
CA GLN A 65 -19.31 17.89 4.16
C GLN A 65 -18.15 18.88 4.27
N ARG A 66 -17.88 19.42 5.46
CA ARG A 66 -16.76 20.34 5.69
C ARG A 66 -15.41 19.68 5.45
N PHE A 67 -15.25 18.44 5.92
CA PHE A 67 -14.04 17.67 5.66
C PHE A 67 -13.83 17.46 4.16
N LEU A 68 -14.86 16.99 3.44
CA LEU A 68 -14.80 16.79 2.01
C LEU A 68 -14.61 18.08 1.21
N ALA A 69 -15.07 19.23 1.71
CA ALA A 69 -14.91 20.54 1.08
C ALA A 69 -13.61 21.26 1.48
N ASP A 70 -12.77 20.64 2.32
CA ASP A 70 -11.58 21.26 2.91
C ASP A 70 -11.86 22.58 3.68
N CYS A 71 -13.06 22.67 4.26
CA CYS A 71 -13.54 23.89 4.90
C CYS A 71 -13.43 23.81 6.43
N GLY A 72 -12.33 24.35 6.95
CA GLY A 72 -12.07 24.53 8.38
C GLY A 72 -11.57 23.27 9.09
N ARG A 73 -11.27 23.40 10.40
CA ARG A 73 -10.71 22.29 11.18
C ARG A 73 -11.74 21.19 11.42
N THR A 74 -11.32 19.95 11.17
CA THR A 74 -12.04 18.70 11.51
C THR A 74 -11.23 17.95 12.56
N ASN A 75 -11.92 17.42 13.58
CA ASN A 75 -11.31 16.63 14.64
C ASN A 75 -11.05 15.20 14.14
N ASP A 76 -9.83 14.70 14.35
CA ASP A 76 -9.36 13.37 13.92
C ASP A 76 -10.25 12.21 14.39
N ALA A 77 -10.89 12.35 15.56
CA ALA A 77 -11.81 11.33 16.07
C ALA A 77 -12.96 11.02 15.10
N PHE A 78 -13.41 12.02 14.33
CA PHE A 78 -14.44 11.86 13.30
C PHE A 78 -13.92 11.27 11.99
N LEU A 79 -12.60 11.25 11.79
CA LEU A 79 -11.98 10.70 10.58
C LEU A 79 -11.73 9.20 10.71
N GLN A 80 -11.73 8.65 11.93
CA GLN A 80 -11.51 7.23 12.18
C GLN A 80 -12.50 6.31 11.43
N PRO A 81 -13.82 6.56 11.44
CA PRO A 81 -14.77 5.73 10.70
C PRO A 81 -14.59 5.85 9.18
N CYS A 82 -14.33 7.08 8.70
CA CYS A 82 -14.03 7.32 7.29
C CYS A 82 -12.81 6.52 6.82
N PHE A 83 -11.76 6.49 7.64
CA PHE A 83 -10.54 5.75 7.35
C PHE A 83 -10.77 4.24 7.34
N GLN A 84 -11.48 3.71 8.34
CA GLN A 84 -11.85 2.29 8.42
C GLN A 84 -12.69 1.86 7.21
N PHE A 85 -13.67 2.67 6.83
CA PHE A 85 -14.47 2.45 5.64
C PHE A 85 -13.63 2.45 4.37
N ALA A 86 -12.74 3.42 4.21
CA ALA A 86 -11.90 3.49 3.03
C ALA A 86 -10.93 2.30 2.91
N GLN A 87 -10.51 1.70 4.03
CA GLN A 87 -9.74 0.45 4.06
C GLN A 87 -10.56 -0.81 3.74
N SER A 88 -11.87 -0.80 3.99
CA SER A 88 -12.74 -1.96 3.74
C SER A 88 -13.30 -2.03 2.32
N LEU A 89 -13.06 -1.01 1.49
CA LEU A 89 -13.55 -0.99 0.11
C LEU A 89 -12.94 -2.15 -0.71
N PRO A 90 -13.77 -2.91 -1.45
CA PRO A 90 -13.28 -3.99 -2.29
C PRO A 90 -12.38 -3.44 -3.40
N SER A 91 -11.26 -4.13 -3.65
CA SER A 91 -10.48 -4.02 -4.86
C SER A 91 -11.41 -4.21 -6.06
N THR A 92 -11.63 -3.16 -6.84
CA THR A 92 -12.49 -3.28 -8.02
C THR A 92 -11.76 -4.11 -9.07
N GLY A 93 -12.46 -5.03 -9.76
CA GLY A 93 -11.93 -5.96 -10.78
C GLY A 93 -11.26 -5.32 -12.01
N ARG A 94 -10.87 -4.04 -11.94
CA ARG A 94 -10.11 -3.30 -12.94
C ARG A 94 -8.64 -3.72 -12.99
N SER A 95 -8.15 -4.41 -11.96
CA SER A 95 -6.73 -4.83 -11.89
C SER A 95 -6.40 -5.88 -12.97
N ASP A 96 -7.33 -6.77 -13.31
CA ASP A 96 -7.11 -7.80 -14.34
C ASP A 96 -7.13 -7.21 -15.75
N ASP A 97 -8.05 -6.28 -16.02
CA ASP A 97 -8.08 -5.54 -17.28
C ASP A 97 -6.83 -4.67 -17.46
N PHE A 98 -6.41 -3.99 -16.39
CA PHE A 98 -5.17 -3.22 -16.37
C PHE A 98 -3.94 -4.11 -16.59
N ALA A 99 -3.85 -5.26 -15.92
CA ALA A 99 -2.75 -6.20 -16.12
C ALA A 99 -2.67 -6.67 -17.57
N ARG A 100 -3.82 -6.95 -18.20
CA ARG A 100 -3.90 -7.30 -19.63
C ARG A 100 -3.41 -6.16 -20.52
N GLU A 101 -3.94 -4.97 -20.36
CA GLU A 101 -3.56 -3.81 -21.19
C GLU A 101 -2.07 -3.48 -21.06
N LEU A 102 -1.55 -3.50 -19.83
CA LEU A 102 -0.15 -3.25 -19.54
C LEU A 102 0.75 -4.33 -20.15
N ALA A 103 0.40 -5.60 -20.01
CA ALA A 103 1.13 -6.70 -20.65
C ALA A 103 1.11 -6.57 -22.19
N GLY A 104 -0.02 -6.17 -22.76
CA GLY A 104 -0.16 -5.89 -24.19
C GLY A 104 0.74 -4.76 -24.67
N TYR A 105 0.83 -3.66 -23.91
CA TYR A 105 1.71 -2.53 -24.21
C TYR A 105 3.19 -2.94 -24.31
N PHE A 106 3.64 -3.84 -23.43
CA PHE A 106 5.00 -4.38 -23.45
C PHE A 106 5.19 -5.57 -24.40
N GLY A 107 4.18 -5.93 -25.21
CA GLY A 107 4.26 -7.04 -26.16
C GLY A 107 4.31 -8.43 -25.51
N LEU A 108 4.01 -8.53 -24.22
CA LEU A 108 4.09 -9.80 -23.47
C LEU A 108 2.94 -10.77 -23.77
N LEU A 109 1.86 -10.27 -24.40
CA LEU A 109 0.71 -11.08 -24.84
C LEU A 109 0.91 -11.68 -26.24
N ALA A 110 1.92 -11.25 -26.99
CA ALA A 110 2.15 -11.67 -28.37
C ALA A 110 3.17 -12.81 -28.45
N ALA A 111 2.76 -14.01 -28.02
CA ALA A 111 3.38 -15.27 -28.41
C ALA A 111 2.24 -16.22 -28.82
N GLY A 112 1.79 -16.05 -30.07
CA GLY A 112 0.54 -16.63 -30.54
C GLY A 112 0.38 -16.77 -32.06
N GLU A 113 1.49 -16.84 -32.81
CA GLU A 113 1.61 -17.68 -34.00
C GLU A 113 3.02 -18.33 -33.93
N GLY A 114 3.14 -19.42 -33.17
CA GLY A 114 4.34 -20.28 -33.17
C GLY A 114 5.35 -20.10 -32.02
N GLY A 115 5.24 -19.05 -31.20
CA GLY A 115 6.00 -18.95 -29.95
C GLY A 115 5.18 -19.46 -28.78
N THR A 116 5.65 -20.45 -28.04
CA THR A 116 5.03 -20.85 -26.78
C THR A 116 4.91 -19.61 -25.86
N PRO A 117 3.74 -19.31 -25.28
CA PRO A 117 3.68 -18.35 -24.19
C PRO A 117 4.65 -18.86 -23.13
N ARG A 118 5.71 -18.09 -22.82
CA ARG A 118 6.66 -18.45 -21.78
C ARG A 118 5.84 -18.69 -20.50
N SER A 119 5.72 -19.95 -20.10
CA SER A 119 5.05 -20.47 -18.89
C SER A 119 5.66 -19.93 -17.58
N ALA A 120 6.57 -18.97 -17.68
CA ALA A 120 7.41 -18.45 -16.62
C ALA A 120 6.68 -17.71 -15.49
N PRO A 121 5.47 -17.13 -15.62
CA PRO A 121 4.97 -16.31 -14.53
C PRO A 121 4.04 -17.03 -13.54
N VAL A 122 3.48 -18.22 -13.85
CA VAL A 122 2.67 -19.00 -12.88
C VAL A 122 3.47 -19.34 -11.63
N ARG A 123 4.79 -19.54 -11.77
CA ARG A 123 5.68 -19.80 -10.64
C ARG A 123 5.74 -18.66 -9.63
N PHE A 124 5.35 -17.43 -9.98
CA PHE A 124 5.28 -16.31 -9.04
C PHE A 124 3.93 -16.20 -8.33
N ALA A 125 2.93 -17.01 -8.70
CA ALA A 125 1.68 -17.06 -7.97
C ALA A 125 1.91 -17.62 -6.56
N GLY A 126 1.36 -16.95 -5.55
CA GLY A 126 1.53 -17.33 -4.15
C GLY A 126 1.43 -16.15 -3.19
N ARG A 127 1.64 -16.45 -1.91
CA ARG A 127 1.71 -15.47 -0.83
C ARG A 127 3.15 -15.24 -0.44
N TYR A 128 3.47 -13.99 -0.14
CA TYR A 128 4.81 -13.54 0.18
C TYR A 128 4.83 -12.74 1.47
N LYS A 129 5.85 -12.97 2.29
CA LYS A 129 6.27 -12.06 3.35
C LYS A 129 7.26 -11.07 2.73
N VAL A 130 7.08 -9.79 3.03
CA VAL A 130 7.98 -8.75 2.52
C VAL A 130 8.76 -8.13 3.67
N SER A 131 10.08 -8.13 3.49
CA SER A 131 11.03 -7.49 4.38
C SER A 131 11.72 -6.33 3.64
N ALA A 132 12.10 -5.28 4.36
CA ALA A 132 12.70 -4.09 3.79
C ALA A 132 14.07 -3.80 4.41
N LYS A 133 14.93 -3.15 3.63
CA LYS A 133 16.19 -2.56 4.07
C LYS A 133 16.23 -1.11 3.64
N ARG A 134 16.50 -0.20 4.58
CA ARG A 134 16.72 1.21 4.25
C ARG A 134 18.07 1.32 3.55
N ARG A 135 18.05 1.79 2.30
CA ARG A 135 19.28 1.98 1.53
C ARG A 135 20.09 3.14 2.10
N GLU A 136 21.34 2.87 2.47
CA GLU A 136 22.31 3.93 2.71
C GLU A 136 22.70 4.56 1.37
N ARG A 137 22.94 5.87 1.33
CA ARG A 137 23.06 6.73 0.12
C ARG A 137 24.07 6.27 -0.97
N LYS A 138 24.82 5.19 -0.78
CA LYS A 138 25.74 4.65 -1.80
C LYS A 138 25.02 3.59 -2.64
N VAL A 139 24.94 3.85 -3.95
CA VAL A 139 24.48 2.87 -4.93
C VAL A 139 25.45 1.69 -4.93
N ARG A 140 25.03 0.56 -4.36
CA ARG A 140 25.68 -0.74 -4.55
C ARG A 140 24.86 -1.59 -5.50
N VAL A 141 25.58 -2.44 -6.25
CA VAL A 141 24.99 -3.59 -6.95
C VAL A 141 24.43 -4.53 -5.87
N PHE A 142 23.25 -5.09 -6.10
CA PHE A 142 22.55 -5.91 -5.13
C PHE A 142 23.19 -7.31 -5.07
N GLU A 143 23.76 -7.69 -3.93
CA GLU A 143 24.53 -8.94 -3.77
C GLU A 143 23.71 -10.13 -3.27
N GLY A 144 22.39 -9.99 -3.11
CA GLY A 144 21.49 -11.14 -2.83
C GLY A 144 21.56 -11.68 -1.40
N ASP A 145 22.15 -10.95 -0.45
CA ASP A 145 22.21 -11.37 0.95
C ASP A 145 20.88 -11.11 1.68
N GLU A 146 20.10 -12.16 1.92
CA GLU A 146 18.82 -12.12 2.63
C GLU A 146 18.98 -11.66 4.09
N THR A 147 20.15 -11.85 4.71
CA THR A 147 20.37 -11.51 6.13
C THR A 147 20.33 -10.00 6.38
N GLU A 148 20.43 -9.19 5.33
CA GLU A 148 20.36 -7.73 5.42
C GLU A 148 18.92 -7.19 5.50
N PHE A 149 17.89 -8.03 5.30
CA PHE A 149 16.47 -7.66 5.27
C PHE A 149 15.77 -7.91 6.62
N ALA A 150 16.16 -7.15 7.65
CA ALA A 150 15.68 -7.38 9.01
C ALA A 150 14.28 -6.78 9.31
N LEU A 151 13.78 -5.83 8.51
CA LEU A 151 12.56 -5.08 8.84
C LEU A 151 11.32 -5.70 8.19
N GLY A 152 10.45 -6.31 9.00
CA GLY A 152 9.12 -6.72 8.54
C GLY A 152 8.33 -5.53 8.02
N TYR A 153 7.82 -5.65 6.77
CA TYR A 153 7.24 -4.51 6.05
C TYR A 153 5.78 -4.72 5.63
N SER A 154 5.49 -5.77 4.88
CA SER A 154 4.17 -6.05 4.30
C SER A 154 3.94 -7.53 4.06
N THR A 155 2.70 -7.89 3.70
CA THR A 155 2.37 -9.18 3.09
C THR A 155 1.83 -8.95 1.70
N CYS A 156 2.24 -9.79 0.75
CA CYS A 156 1.82 -9.71 -0.64
C CYS A 156 1.15 -11.02 -1.08
N THR A 157 0.18 -10.90 -1.99
CA THR A 157 -0.39 -12.02 -2.74
C THR A 157 -0.30 -11.72 -4.23
N VAL A 158 0.23 -12.67 -4.97
CA VAL A 158 0.24 -12.66 -6.42
C VAL A 158 -0.69 -13.76 -6.89
N GLN A 159 -1.72 -13.40 -7.65
CA GLN A 159 -2.61 -14.39 -8.27
C GLN A 159 -2.30 -14.45 -9.75
N GLY A 160 -1.99 -15.64 -10.24
CA GLY A 160 -1.82 -15.90 -11.67
C GLY A 160 -3.03 -16.61 -12.25
N ASN A 161 -3.34 -16.33 -13.51
CA ASN A 161 -4.20 -17.19 -14.32
C ASN A 161 -3.43 -17.74 -15.53
N GLU A 162 -4.04 -18.72 -16.20
CA GLU A 162 -3.48 -19.42 -17.37
C GLU A 162 -3.16 -18.48 -18.55
N GLN A 163 -3.72 -17.26 -18.55
CA GLN A 163 -3.51 -16.24 -19.58
C GLN A 163 -2.35 -15.28 -19.23
N ALA A 164 -1.48 -15.69 -18.30
CA ALA A 164 -0.35 -14.92 -17.81
C ALA A 164 -0.74 -13.53 -17.27
N ARG A 165 -1.95 -13.39 -16.73
CA ARG A 165 -2.38 -12.16 -16.04
C ARG A 165 -2.12 -12.34 -14.56
N PHE A 166 -1.37 -11.40 -13.99
CA PHE A 166 -1.02 -11.44 -12.58
C PHE A 166 -1.56 -10.23 -11.88
N SER A 167 -2.54 -10.44 -11.02
CA SER A 167 -2.96 -9.43 -10.08
C SER A 167 -2.01 -9.45 -8.88
N PHE A 168 -1.61 -8.27 -8.46
CA PHE A 168 -0.75 -8.06 -7.31
C PHE A 168 -1.57 -7.37 -6.23
N ARG A 169 -1.52 -7.91 -5.02
CA ARG A 169 -2.06 -7.27 -3.83
C ARG A 169 -1.00 -7.22 -2.74
N GLU A 170 -0.92 -6.10 -2.05
CA GLU A 170 0.00 -5.93 -0.94
C GLU A 170 -0.68 -5.16 0.20
N ASP A 171 -0.51 -5.65 1.41
CA ASP A 171 -0.95 -5.00 2.64
C ASP A 171 0.27 -4.63 3.48
N VAL A 172 0.62 -3.35 3.44
CA VAL A 172 1.75 -2.77 4.17
C VAL A 172 1.31 -2.40 5.58
N PHE A 173 1.96 -3.02 6.57
CA PHE A 173 1.71 -2.76 7.99
C PHE A 173 2.80 -1.87 8.62
N ASN A 174 3.95 -1.69 7.97
CA ASN A 174 5.04 -0.84 8.45
C ASN A 174 5.48 0.23 7.42
N PRO A 175 4.59 1.14 6.97
CA PRO A 175 4.92 2.12 5.93
C PRO A 175 6.03 3.10 6.36
N GLY A 176 6.19 3.32 7.67
CA GLY A 176 7.27 4.15 8.22
C GLY A 176 8.63 3.48 8.28
N MET A 177 8.72 2.17 7.98
CA MET A 177 9.93 1.35 8.17
C MET A 177 10.55 1.59 9.54
N VAL A 178 9.75 1.40 10.60
CA VAL A 178 10.14 1.64 11.99
C VAL A 178 10.41 0.30 12.66
N ASP A 179 11.39 0.28 13.57
CA ASP A 179 11.76 -0.87 14.38
C ASP A 179 11.71 -0.48 15.88
N PRO A 180 10.96 -1.21 16.73
CA PRO A 180 10.09 -2.35 16.43
C PRO A 180 8.86 -1.98 15.60
N VAL A 181 8.35 -2.96 14.84
CA VAL A 181 7.10 -2.80 14.07
C VAL A 181 5.96 -2.47 15.04
N PRO A 182 5.25 -1.34 14.86
CA PRO A 182 4.18 -0.96 15.76
C PRO A 182 2.99 -1.93 15.65
N ALA A 183 2.48 -2.40 16.80
CA ALA A 183 1.33 -3.30 16.86
C ALA A 183 0.04 -2.71 16.25
N SER A 184 -0.08 -1.37 16.26
CA SER A 184 -1.15 -0.63 15.59
C SER A 184 -0.54 0.54 14.81
N GLY A 185 -0.54 0.45 13.49
CA GLY A 185 -0.03 1.48 12.59
C GLY A 185 -0.94 1.70 11.39
N ALA A 186 -0.67 2.76 10.62
CA ALA A 186 -1.33 3.00 9.35
C ALA A 186 -1.09 1.79 8.43
N ARG A 187 -2.18 1.18 7.97
CA ARG A 187 -2.13 0.09 6.98
C ARG A 187 -2.39 0.67 5.61
N HIS A 188 -1.49 0.40 4.67
CA HIS A 188 -1.65 0.79 3.28
C HIS A 188 -1.87 -0.47 2.45
N SER A 189 -2.98 -0.52 1.73
CA SER A 189 -3.25 -1.60 0.79
C SER A 189 -2.98 -1.13 -0.64
N PHE A 190 -2.36 -1.98 -1.44
CA PHE A 190 -2.03 -1.74 -2.83
C PHE A 190 -2.62 -2.83 -3.71
N GLU A 191 -3.03 -2.45 -4.91
CA GLU A 191 -3.44 -3.37 -5.97
C GLU A 191 -2.74 -3.00 -7.27
N GLY A 192 -2.40 -4.00 -8.08
CA GLY A 192 -1.61 -3.76 -9.28
C GLY A 192 -1.47 -4.97 -10.18
N ALA A 193 -0.48 -4.88 -11.06
CA ALA A 193 -0.10 -5.92 -11.99
C ALA A 193 1.37 -6.28 -11.82
N LEU A 194 1.68 -7.56 -12.06
CA LEU A 194 3.04 -8.08 -12.15
C LEU A 194 3.34 -8.46 -13.61
N LEU A 195 4.50 -8.01 -14.09
CA LEU A 195 5.08 -8.36 -15.38
C LEU A 195 6.40 -9.08 -15.18
N PHE A 196 6.71 -10.02 -16.08
CA PHE A 196 7.98 -10.74 -16.05
C PHE A 196 8.75 -10.57 -17.35
N PHE A 197 9.96 -10.05 -17.22
CA PHE A 197 10.95 -9.80 -18.26
C PHE A 197 12.25 -10.50 -17.87
N ASP A 198 12.33 -11.82 -18.05
CA ASP A 198 13.48 -12.64 -17.64
C ASP A 198 14.85 -11.91 -17.74
N PRO A 199 15.57 -11.67 -16.62
CA PRO A 199 15.32 -12.13 -15.23
C PRO A 199 14.57 -11.13 -14.32
N LEU A 200 14.10 -10.00 -14.87
CA LEU A 200 13.42 -8.93 -14.15
C LEU A 200 11.94 -9.25 -13.90
N VAL A 201 11.50 -9.08 -12.66
CA VAL A 201 10.09 -9.01 -12.27
C VAL A 201 9.77 -7.55 -12.02
N PHE A 202 8.80 -7.01 -12.76
CA PHE A 202 8.34 -5.63 -12.59
C PHE A 202 6.92 -5.63 -12.02
N VAL A 203 6.71 -4.91 -10.93
CA VAL A 203 5.37 -4.73 -10.35
C VAL A 203 5.03 -3.26 -10.41
N VAL A 204 3.82 -2.97 -10.89
CA VAL A 204 3.22 -1.64 -10.79
C VAL A 204 1.89 -1.76 -10.07
N ALA A 205 1.74 -0.98 -9.01
CA ALA A 205 0.57 -0.98 -8.16
C ALA A 205 0.14 0.44 -7.86
N LYS A 206 -1.09 0.60 -7.39
CA LYS A 206 -1.61 1.84 -6.84
C LYS A 206 -2.06 1.58 -5.40
N ASN A 207 -1.86 2.56 -4.55
CA ASN A 207 -2.47 2.54 -3.23
C ASN A 207 -4.01 2.62 -3.39
N LEU A 208 -4.75 1.77 -2.68
CA LEU A 208 -6.22 1.74 -2.75
C LEU A 208 -6.85 3.06 -2.30
N LEU A 209 -6.28 3.67 -1.26
CA LEU A 209 -6.75 4.93 -0.69
C LEU A 209 -6.30 6.13 -1.54
N THR A 210 -4.99 6.22 -1.80
CA THR A 210 -4.40 7.46 -2.33
C THR A 210 -4.34 7.49 -3.85
N ARG A 211 -4.48 6.33 -4.50
CA ARG A 211 -4.21 6.08 -5.92
C ARG A 211 -2.78 6.45 -6.37
N LEU A 212 -1.88 6.79 -5.44
CA LEU A 212 -0.49 7.05 -5.77
C LEU A 212 0.17 5.77 -6.28
N PRO A 213 0.97 5.87 -7.35
CA PRO A 213 1.65 4.71 -7.90
C PRO A 213 2.76 4.23 -6.98
N ARG A 214 2.97 2.92 -7.01
CA ARG A 214 4.07 2.20 -6.41
C ARG A 214 4.64 1.25 -7.45
N ALA A 215 5.96 1.15 -7.52
CA ALA A 215 6.63 0.27 -8.45
C ALA A 215 7.74 -0.52 -7.76
N TYR A 216 7.95 -1.75 -8.23
CA TYR A 216 9.06 -2.61 -7.83
C TYR A 216 9.80 -3.13 -9.05
N TRP A 217 11.13 -3.22 -8.93
CA TRP A 217 12.01 -3.91 -9.85
C TRP A 217 12.74 -4.99 -9.05
N LEU A 218 12.36 -6.23 -9.27
CA LEU A 218 12.83 -7.39 -8.52
C LEU A 218 13.53 -8.37 -9.46
N ARG A 219 14.35 -9.24 -8.89
CA ARG A 219 14.92 -10.41 -9.56
C ARG A 219 14.68 -11.62 -8.69
N GLU A 220 14.50 -12.76 -9.33
CA GLU A 220 14.43 -14.04 -8.65
C GLU A 220 15.85 -14.52 -8.29
N PHE A 221 16.00 -14.98 -7.06
CA PHE A 221 17.21 -15.60 -6.52
C PHE A 221 16.92 -17.06 -6.14
N GLU A 222 17.93 -17.76 -5.61
CA GLU A 222 17.77 -19.14 -5.13
C GLU A 222 16.62 -19.25 -4.11
N GLY A 223 15.95 -20.41 -4.07
CA GLY A 223 14.79 -20.61 -3.19
C GLY A 223 13.51 -19.91 -3.61
N GLY A 224 13.51 -19.18 -4.74
CA GLY A 224 12.32 -18.47 -5.24
C GLY A 224 12.05 -17.14 -4.55
N THR A 225 13.02 -16.63 -3.79
CA THR A 225 12.98 -15.29 -3.19
C THR A 225 13.07 -14.24 -4.30
N LEU A 226 12.23 -13.21 -4.24
CA LEU A 226 12.34 -12.05 -5.12
C LEU A 226 12.96 -10.89 -4.37
N MET A 227 14.04 -10.31 -4.90
CA MET A 227 14.72 -9.20 -4.25
C MET A 227 15.00 -8.07 -5.22
N GLY A 228 14.98 -6.84 -4.73
CA GLY A 228 15.29 -5.68 -5.53
C GLY A 228 14.87 -4.39 -4.84
N TYR A 229 14.41 -3.41 -5.62
CA TYR A 229 14.05 -2.10 -5.07
C TYR A 229 12.64 -1.68 -5.44
N GLY A 230 12.03 -0.90 -4.57
CA GLY A 230 10.71 -0.34 -4.75
C GLY A 230 10.65 1.14 -4.41
N MET A 231 9.66 1.79 -4.99
CA MET A 231 9.38 3.20 -4.76
C MET A 231 7.88 3.45 -4.73
N GLU A 232 7.45 4.33 -3.83
CA GLU A 232 6.08 4.81 -3.75
C GLU A 232 6.10 6.32 -4.01
N ALA A 233 5.18 6.79 -4.85
CA ALA A 233 4.98 8.22 -5.02
C ALA A 233 4.45 8.84 -3.73
N ALA A 234 4.82 10.09 -3.46
CA ALA A 234 4.32 10.87 -2.34
C ALA A 234 3.71 12.17 -2.87
N PHE A 235 2.71 12.70 -2.17
CA PHE A 235 2.23 14.05 -2.44
C PHE A 235 3.32 15.07 -2.09
N LEU A 236 3.46 16.10 -2.92
CA LEU A 236 4.29 17.26 -2.60
C LEU A 236 3.55 18.12 -1.57
N HIS A 237 4.22 18.48 -0.48
CA HIS A 237 3.71 19.49 0.44
C HIS A 237 4.21 20.87 0.00
N GLU A 238 3.36 21.90 0.07
CA GLU A 238 3.68 23.29 -0.33
C GLU A 238 4.92 23.87 0.37
N THR A 239 5.33 23.30 1.50
CA THR A 239 6.49 23.73 2.30
C THR A 239 7.72 22.84 2.15
N ASP A 240 7.61 21.69 1.47
CA ASP A 240 8.74 20.80 1.23
C ASP A 240 9.35 21.08 -0.13
N THR A 241 10.68 21.23 -0.20
CA THR A 241 11.40 21.18 -1.47
C THR A 241 11.04 19.89 -2.18
N ALA A 242 10.65 19.97 -3.45
CA ALA A 242 10.27 18.80 -4.24
C ALA A 242 11.36 17.73 -4.13
N ARG A 243 11.09 16.68 -3.34
CA ARG A 243 12.01 15.56 -3.18
C ARG A 243 11.74 14.61 -4.34
N PRO A 244 12.63 14.50 -5.34
CA PRO A 244 12.37 13.69 -6.52
C PRO A 244 12.34 12.22 -6.12
N TYR A 245 11.18 11.57 -5.94
CA TYR A 245 11.04 10.11 -5.71
C TYR A 245 12.14 9.49 -4.80
N SER A 246 12.50 10.16 -3.71
CA SER A 246 13.93 10.40 -3.45
C SER A 246 14.69 9.39 -2.62
N ASN A 247 14.26 8.14 -2.48
CA ASN A 247 15.12 7.04 -2.03
C ASN A 247 14.46 5.70 -2.37
N PRO A 248 14.93 4.96 -3.38
CA PRO A 248 14.50 3.58 -3.56
C PRO A 248 14.81 2.80 -2.28
N VAL A 249 13.84 2.00 -1.84
CA VAL A 249 13.97 1.10 -0.69
C VAL A 249 14.23 -0.30 -1.23
N ASP A 250 15.15 -1.01 -0.60
CA ASP A 250 15.44 -2.38 -0.98
C ASP A 250 14.42 -3.31 -0.30
N PHE A 251 13.91 -4.29 -1.02
CA PHE A 251 12.92 -5.25 -0.54
C PHE A 251 13.31 -6.69 -0.86
N SER A 252 12.92 -7.60 0.03
CA SER A 252 12.94 -9.06 -0.16
C SER A 252 11.51 -9.59 -0.02
N PHE A 253 11.11 -10.46 -0.95
CA PHE A 253 9.82 -11.14 -0.99
C PHE A 253 10.07 -12.63 -0.87
N GLU A 254 9.82 -13.16 0.32
CA GLU A 254 9.99 -14.58 0.65
C GLU A 254 8.63 -15.27 0.53
N ARG A 255 8.59 -16.39 -0.19
CA ARG A 255 7.34 -17.15 -0.35
C ARG A 255 6.95 -17.77 0.98
N ILE A 256 5.67 -17.62 1.35
CA ILE A 256 5.08 -18.31 2.49
C ILE A 256 4.69 -19.70 2.01
N HIS A 257 5.44 -20.73 2.44
CA HIS A 257 5.01 -22.10 2.27
C HIS A 257 3.92 -22.39 3.29
N GLU A 258 2.68 -22.57 2.83
CA GLU A 258 1.63 -23.09 3.71
C GLU A 258 2.03 -24.54 4.07
N GLU A 259 2.32 -24.78 5.35
CA GLU A 259 2.48 -26.15 5.86
C GLU A 259 1.19 -26.90 5.53
N ALA A 260 1.33 -27.98 4.74
CA ALA A 260 0.24 -28.89 4.48
C ALA A 260 -0.30 -29.36 5.83
N THR A 261 -1.46 -28.83 6.20
CA THR A 261 -2.17 -29.23 7.41
C THR A 261 -2.54 -30.69 7.19
N SER A 262 -1.77 -31.57 7.81
CA SER A 262 -1.98 -33.02 7.82
C SER A 262 -3.01 -33.39 8.86
#